data_AF-A0A527W9H4-F1
#
_entry.id   AF-A0A527W9H4-F1
#
_cell.length_a   1.000
_cell.length_b   1.000
_cell.length_c   1.000
_cell.angle_alpha   90.00
_cell.angle_beta   90.00
_cell.angle_gamma   90.00
#
_symmetry.space_group_name_H-M   'P 1'
#
loop_
_entity.id
_entity.type
_entity.pdbx_description
1 polymer ?
#
loop_
_entity_poly.entity_id
_entity_poly.type
_entity_poly.pdbx_seq_one_letter_code
_entity_poly.pdbx_strand_id
1 'polypeptide(L)' 'KHQVATPANWKQGDDVIITAAVSNEDAIKRFGAYETVLPYLRKTKQPTA' A
#
# COMPACT_ATOMS: atom_id res chain seq x y z
N LYS A 1 1.01 13.34 4.64
CA LYS A 1 2.10 12.34 4.76
C LYS A 1 1.57 11.00 4.27
N HIS A 2 2.12 10.46 3.18
CA HIS A 2 1.66 9.20 2.60
C HIS A 2 2.11 8.02 3.48
N GLN A 3 1.20 7.11 3.83
CA GLN A 3 1.48 5.95 4.69
C GLN A 3 1.84 4.70 3.86
N VAL A 4 2.44 4.91 2.69
CA VAL A 4 2.87 3.87 1.76
C VAL A 4 4.39 3.91 1.58
N ALA A 5 4.98 2.76 1.31
CA ALA A 5 6.37 2.57 0.97
C ALA A 5 6.48 2.09 -0.48
N THR A 6 7.50 2.55 -1.19
CA THR A 6 7.79 2.08 -2.56
C THR A 6 8.69 0.83 -2.49
N PRO A 7 8.35 -0.27 -3.20
CA PRO A 7 9.18 -1.46 -3.26
C PRO A 7 10.46 -1.23 -4.08
N ALA A 8 11.38 -2.20 -4.05
CA ALA A 8 12.59 -2.15 -4.87
C ALA A 8 12.26 -2.04 -6.36
N ASN A 9 12.98 -1.19 -7.09
CA ASN A 9 12.78 -0.91 -8.53
C ASN A 9 11.40 -0.36 -8.92
N TRP A 10 10.65 0.21 -7.97
CA TRP A 10 9.34 0.81 -8.24
C TRP A 10 9.41 1.97 -9.25
N LYS A 11 8.45 2.03 -10.18
CA LYS A 11 8.23 3.17 -11.09
C LYS A 11 6.85 3.77 -10.85
N GLN A 12 6.69 5.03 -11.28
CA GLN A 12 5.41 5.72 -11.16
C GLN A 12 4.31 4.94 -11.90
N GLY A 13 3.24 4.57 -11.18
CA GLY A 13 2.16 3.70 -11.68
C GLY A 13 2.24 2.25 -11.21
N ASP A 14 3.37 1.78 -10.66
CA ASP A 14 3.47 0.46 -10.04
C ASP A 14 2.82 0.42 -8.65
N ASP A 15 2.54 -0.79 -8.17
CA ASP A 15 1.98 -1.00 -6.84
C ASP A 15 2.92 -0.55 -5.72
N VAL A 16 2.33 0.03 -4.68
CA VAL A 16 3.01 0.48 -3.46
C VAL A 16 2.69 -0.46 -2.30
N ILE A 17 3.56 -0.47 -1.30
CA ILE A 17 3.39 -1.28 -0.10
C ILE A 17 2.74 -0.45 1.00
N ILE A 18 1.69 -0.97 1.62
CA ILE A 18 1.06 -0.35 2.78
C ILE A 18 1.94 -0.59 4.00
N THR A 19 2.42 0.49 4.61
CA THR A 19 3.28 0.40 5.81
C THR A 19 2.56 -0.26 6.97
N ALA A 20 3.29 -0.93 7.86
CA ALA A 20 2.73 -1.58 9.05
C ALA A 20 2.05 -0.60 10.03
N ALA A 21 2.30 0.71 9.90
CA ALA A 21 1.63 1.75 10.69
C ALA A 21 0.15 1.94 10.33
N VAL A 22 -0.32 1.38 9.20
CA VAL A 22 -1.72 1.48 8.77
C VAL A 22 -2.48 0.24 9.21
N SER A 23 -3.55 0.43 9.98
CA SER A 23 -4.48 -0.65 10.33
C SER A 23 -5.24 -1.14 9.10
N ASN A 24 -5.66 -2.40 9.08
CA ASN A 24 -6.38 -2.99 7.95
C ASN A 24 -7.64 -2.19 7.58
N GLU A 25 -8.41 -1.71 8.57
CA GLU A 25 -9.61 -0.89 8.33
C GLU A 25 -9.30 0.43 7.62
N ASP A 26 -8.22 1.09 8.02
CA ASP A 26 -7.80 2.37 7.42
C ASP A 26 -7.22 2.14 6.02
N ALA A 27 -6.53 1.01 5.82
CA ALA A 27 -6.06 0.58 4.52
C ALA A 27 -7.22 0.31 3.56
N ILE A 28 -8.29 -0.36 4.00
CA ILE A 28 -9.49 -0.56 3.17
C ILE A 28 -10.15 0.77 2.83
N LYS A 29 -10.28 1.68 3.80
CA LYS A 29 -10.92 2.98 3.58
C LYS A 29 -10.14 3.86 2.59
N ARG A 30 -8.81 3.81 2.62
CA ARG A 30 -7.94 4.68 1.82
C ARG A 30 -7.54 4.09 0.48
N PHE A 31 -7.29 2.79 0.45
CA PHE A 31 -6.75 2.10 -0.71
C PHE A 31 -7.73 1.08 -1.31
N GLY A 32 -8.87 0.83 -0.65
CA GLY A 32 -9.85 -0.15 -1.10
C GLY A 32 -9.35 -1.57 -0.92
N ALA A 33 -9.46 -2.38 -1.96
CA ALA A 33 -8.92 -3.73 -1.96
C ALA A 33 -7.40 -3.70 -2.09
N TYR A 34 -6.69 -4.27 -1.12
CA TYR A 34 -5.25 -4.47 -1.17
C TYR A 34 -4.93 -5.97 -1.13
N GLU A 35 -3.83 -6.36 -1.78
CA GLU A 35 -3.35 -7.73 -1.78
C GLU A 35 -2.42 -7.96 -0.59
N THR A 36 -2.68 -9.01 0.19
CA THR A 36 -1.83 -9.39 1.32
C THR A 36 -0.98 -10.59 0.92
N VAL A 37 0.29 -10.34 0.56
CA VAL A 37 1.24 -11.42 0.25
C VAL A 37 1.77 -12.01 1.55
N LEU A 38 2.10 -11.17 2.53
CA LEU A 38 2.47 -11.53 3.90
C LEU A 38 1.80 -10.55 4.88
N PRO A 39 1.67 -10.89 6.18
CA PRO A 39 1.01 -10.00 7.16
C PRO A 39 1.58 -8.57 7.21
N TYR A 40 2.88 -8.43 6.91
CA TYR A 40 3.59 -7.15 6.83
C TYR A 40 3.82 -6.65 5.40
N LEU A 41 3.51 -7.46 4.39
CA LEU A 41 3.70 -7.14 2.97
C LEU A 41 2.34 -7.07 2.28
N ARG A 42 1.74 -5.89 2.38
CA ARG A 42 0.44 -5.56 1.78
C ARG A 42 0.67 -4.66 0.57
N LYS A 43 0.30 -5.12 -0.62
CA LYS A 43 0.41 -4.37 -1.88
C LYS A 43 -0.90 -3.68 -2.20
N THR A 44 -0.82 -2.45 -2.68
CA THR A 44 -1.97 -1.71 -3.19
C THR A 44 -1.56 -0.86 -4.38
N LYS A 45 -2.52 -0.55 -5.25
CA LYS A 45 -2.28 0.43 -6.31
C LYS A 45 -1.84 1.76 -5.73
N GLN A 46 -0.93 2.44 -6.43
CA GLN A 46 -0.51 3.78 -6.05
C GLN A 46 -1.75 4.68 -5.97
N PRO A 47 -2.03 5.29 -4.80
CA PRO A 47 -3.10 6.27 -4.70
C PRO A 47 -2.75 7.46 -5.60
N THR A 48 -3.58 7.70 -6.61
CA THR A 48 -3.53 8.95 -7.36
C THR A 48 -4.09 10.02 -6.43
N ALA A 49 -3.26 10.98 -6.05
CA ALA A 49 -3.65 12.09 -5.18
C ALA A 49 -4.79 12.91 -5.79
#